data_AF-A0A849I6C4-F1
#
_entry.id   AF-A0A849I6C4-F1
#
_cell.length_a   1.000
_cell.length_b   1.000
_cell.length_c   1.000
_cell.angle_alpha   90.00
_cell.angle_beta   90.00
_cell.angle_gamma   90.00
#
_symmetry.space_group_name_H-M   'P 1'
#
loop_
_entity.id
_entity.type
_entity.pdbx_description
1 polymer ?
#
loop_
_entity_poly.entity_id
_entity_poly.type
_entity_poly.pdbx_seq_one_letter_code
_entity_poly.pdbx_strand_id
1 'polypeptide(L)'
;MIRLADEGIPVGAIARALKKPSGDVWPVLREAKQNGLLLDLPAADWPPGARREERLPTSAPIRVSEADQLVSPLMVLFRLTPAEGRLLAVLFARKEITRTALYAALYGAESDVEPKTLDVLVCKIRAKLKPYQIRIETLWGRGYSLPSESVAALASAIREHNRSREENAA
;
A
#
# COMPACT_ATOMS: atom_id res chain seq x y z
N MET A 1 -16.27 -7.35 7.99
CA MET A 1 -16.42 -6.04 8.64
C MET A 1 -15.10 -5.28 8.67
N ILE A 2 -14.05 -5.80 9.31
CA ILE A 2 -12.72 -5.14 9.39
C ILE A 2 -12.18 -4.79 7.99
N ARG A 3 -12.21 -5.75 7.04
CA ARG A 3 -11.82 -5.47 5.66
C ARG A 3 -12.62 -4.36 4.98
N LEU A 4 -13.92 -4.23 5.26
CA LEU A 4 -14.72 -3.14 4.70
C LEU A 4 -14.26 -1.79 5.26
N ALA A 5 -13.87 -1.75 6.54
CA ALA A 5 -13.32 -0.56 7.17
C ALA A 5 -11.93 -0.20 6.61
N ASP A 6 -11.05 -1.17 6.38
CA ASP A 6 -9.76 -0.96 5.70
C ASP A 6 -9.94 -0.48 4.24
N GLU A 7 -11.02 -0.91 3.58
CA GLU A 7 -11.41 -0.45 2.23
C GLU A 7 -12.02 0.97 2.24
N GLY A 8 -12.07 1.63 3.40
CA GLY A 8 -12.55 3.00 3.56
C GLY A 8 -14.07 3.13 3.62
N ILE A 9 -14.81 2.01 3.79
CA ILE A 9 -16.27 2.05 3.90
C ILE A 9 -16.66 2.60 5.29
N PRO A 10 -17.50 3.66 5.35
CA PRO A 10 -17.94 4.24 6.61
C PRO A 10 -18.75 3.30 7.49
N VAL A 11 -18.71 3.55 8.80
CA VAL A 11 -19.38 2.72 9.81
C VAL A 11 -20.88 2.58 9.54
N GLY A 12 -21.57 3.64 9.14
CA GLY A 12 -23.00 3.60 8.83
C GLY A 12 -23.35 2.69 7.65
N ALA A 13 -22.47 2.58 6.64
CA ALA A 13 -22.68 1.66 5.52
C ALA A 13 -22.43 0.20 5.93
N ILE A 14 -21.37 -0.04 6.71
CA ILE A 14 -21.07 -1.35 7.29
C ILE A 14 -22.22 -1.84 8.17
N ALA A 15 -22.74 -0.98 9.05
CA ALA A 15 -23.84 -1.28 9.95
C ALA A 15 -25.10 -1.71 9.20
N ARG A 16 -25.48 -0.96 8.16
CA ARG A 16 -26.61 -1.30 7.28
C ARG A 16 -26.43 -2.63 6.57
N ALA A 17 -25.25 -2.88 6.01
CA ALA A 17 -24.95 -4.15 5.33
C ALA A 17 -25.03 -5.36 6.27
N LEU A 18 -24.60 -5.19 7.52
CA LEU A 18 -24.64 -6.22 8.56
C LEU A 18 -25.98 -6.28 9.31
N LYS A 19 -26.94 -5.40 8.99
CA LYS A 19 -28.22 -5.25 9.69
C LYS A 19 -28.04 -5.09 11.21
N LYS A 20 -27.02 -4.31 11.61
CA LYS A 20 -26.71 -4.01 13.02
C LYS A 20 -26.77 -2.49 13.26
N PRO A 21 -27.10 -2.05 14.48
CA PRO A 21 -26.88 -0.66 14.89
C PRO A 21 -25.41 -0.26 14.71
N SER A 22 -25.16 0.98 14.27
CA SER A 22 -23.79 1.51 14.14
C SER A 22 -23.04 1.55 15.48
N GLY A 23 -23.78 1.71 16.59
CA GLY A 23 -23.25 1.63 17.95
C GLY A 23 -22.57 0.28 18.27
N ASP A 24 -23.01 -0.82 17.64
CA ASP A 24 -22.46 -2.16 17.87
C ASP A 24 -21.22 -2.43 17.01
N VAL A 25 -21.05 -1.67 15.92
CA VAL A 25 -19.92 -1.80 14.99
C VAL A 25 -18.67 -1.11 15.54
N TRP A 26 -18.84 0.05 16.18
CA TRP A 26 -17.74 0.85 16.71
C TRP A 26 -16.82 0.12 17.70
N PRO A 27 -17.32 -0.63 18.72
CA PRO A 27 -16.48 -1.36 19.65
C PRO A 27 -15.57 -2.36 18.96
N VAL A 28 -16.11 -3.11 17.99
CA VAL A 28 -15.36 -4.13 17.26
C VAL A 28 -14.29 -3.51 16.36
N LEU A 29 -14.57 -2.36 15.73
CA LEU A 29 -13.55 -1.65 14.94
C LEU A 29 -12.46 -1.03 15.81
N ARG A 30 -12.82 -0.54 17.01
CA ARG A 30 -11.84 -0.04 18.00
C ARG A 30 -10.93 -1.15 18.51
N GLU A 31 -11.51 -2.29 18.86
CA GLU A 31 -10.76 -3.48 19.25
C GLU A 31 -9.85 -3.97 18.12
N ALA A 32 -10.36 -4.02 16.88
CA ALA A 32 -9.55 -4.36 15.72
C ALA A 32 -8.36 -3.40 15.52
N LYS A 33 -8.56 -2.09 15.70
CA LYS A 33 -7.46 -1.11 15.66
C LYS A 33 -6.44 -1.33 16.79
N GLN A 34 -6.91 -1.55 18.01
CA GLN A 34 -6.04 -1.84 19.16
C GLN A 34 -5.19 -3.10 18.95
N ASN A 35 -5.78 -4.12 18.33
CA ASN A 35 -5.11 -5.38 18.00
C ASN A 35 -4.27 -5.29 16.71
N GLY A 36 -4.15 -4.12 16.09
CA GLY A 36 -3.38 -3.90 14.86
C GLY A 36 -3.97 -4.54 13.60
N LEU A 37 -5.22 -5.00 13.65
CA LEU A 37 -5.94 -5.58 12.51
C LEU A 37 -6.58 -4.52 11.60
N LEU A 38 -6.65 -3.27 12.07
CA LEU A 38 -7.17 -2.12 11.34
C LEU A 38 -6.17 -0.97 11.50
N LEU A 39 -5.75 -0.33 10.39
CA LEU A 39 -4.78 0.75 10.46
C LEU A 39 -5.37 2.01 11.13
N ASP A 40 -6.58 2.39 10.70
CA ASP A 40 -7.29 3.56 11.18
C ASP A 40 -8.80 3.35 11.23
N LEU A 41 -9.48 4.12 12.07
CA LEU A 41 -10.94 4.06 12.16
C LEU A 41 -11.56 4.72 10.93
N PRO A 42 -12.55 4.08 10.28
CA PRO A 42 -13.25 4.69 9.16
C PRO A 42 -14.13 5.86 9.62
N ALA A 43 -14.54 6.71 8.67
CA ALA A 43 -15.50 7.77 8.93
C ALA A 43 -16.84 7.22 9.43
N ALA A 44 -17.61 8.05 10.14
CA ALA A 44 -18.93 7.67 10.65
C ALA A 44 -19.93 7.39 9.52
N ASP A 45 -19.98 8.27 8.51
CA ASP A 45 -20.78 8.08 7.30
C ASP A 45 -20.14 8.82 6.11
N TRP A 46 -20.74 8.66 4.94
CA TRP A 46 -20.37 9.40 3.73
C TRP A 46 -20.72 10.89 3.86
N PRO A 47 -19.96 11.80 3.20
CA PRO A 47 -20.31 13.21 3.15
C PRO A 47 -21.74 13.43 2.61
N PRO A 48 -22.52 14.38 3.17
CA PRO A 48 -23.84 14.71 2.64
C PRO A 48 -23.75 15.06 1.14
N GLY A 49 -24.58 14.42 0.32
CA GLY A 49 -24.63 14.66 -1.13
C GLY A 49 -23.58 13.92 -1.97
N ALA A 50 -22.68 13.13 -1.37
CA ALA A 50 -21.68 12.35 -2.12
C ALA A 50 -22.35 11.47 -3.18
N ARG A 51 -21.88 11.43 -4.43
CA ARG A 51 -22.48 10.60 -5.49
C ARG A 51 -22.17 9.12 -5.31
N ARG A 52 -22.89 8.23 -6.01
CA ARG A 52 -22.63 6.77 -5.93
C ARG A 52 -21.17 6.43 -6.30
N GLU A 53 -20.64 7.06 -7.34
CA GLU A 53 -19.24 6.91 -7.77
C GLU A 53 -18.22 7.34 -6.70
N GLU A 54 -18.54 8.34 -5.88
CA GLU A 54 -17.71 8.81 -4.76
C GLU A 54 -17.80 7.89 -3.53
N ARG A 55 -18.81 7.01 -3.48
CA ARG A 55 -19.06 6.04 -2.39
C ARG A 55 -18.54 4.64 -2.69
N LEU A 56 -17.97 4.41 -3.87
CA LEU A 56 -17.39 3.12 -4.21
C LEU A 56 -16.08 2.94 -3.43
N PRO A 57 -15.75 1.72 -2.97
CA PRO A 57 -14.39 1.41 -2.54
C PRO A 57 -13.46 1.88 -3.64
N THR A 58 -12.37 2.57 -3.27
CA THR A 58 -11.50 3.20 -4.26
C THR A 58 -10.97 2.15 -5.24
N SER A 59 -11.61 2.08 -6.42
CA SER A 59 -11.07 1.44 -7.62
C SER A 59 -10.18 2.42 -8.38
N ALA A 60 -9.87 3.58 -7.80
CA ALA A 60 -9.05 4.58 -8.46
C ALA A 60 -7.73 3.94 -8.87
N PRO A 61 -7.34 4.11 -10.15
CA PRO A 61 -6.12 3.53 -10.66
C PRO A 61 -4.93 4.01 -9.82
N ILE A 62 -3.97 3.13 -9.60
CA ILE A 62 -2.74 3.48 -8.88
C ILE A 62 -2.03 4.56 -9.68
N ARG A 63 -2.05 5.79 -9.16
CA ARG A 63 -1.27 6.88 -9.72
C ARG A 63 0.16 6.73 -9.20
N VAL A 64 1.02 6.14 -10.04
CA VAL A 64 2.46 6.00 -9.74
C VAL A 64 3.14 7.35 -9.50
N SER A 65 2.57 8.46 -9.99
CA SER A 65 3.09 9.80 -9.79
C SER A 65 3.30 10.19 -8.31
N GLU A 66 2.52 9.65 -7.37
CA GLU A 66 2.74 9.90 -5.93
C GLU A 66 3.93 9.10 -5.37
N ALA A 67 4.24 7.95 -5.96
CA ALA A 67 5.35 7.09 -5.60
C ALA A 67 6.69 7.54 -6.22
N ASP A 68 6.66 8.39 -7.25
CA ASP A 68 7.86 8.80 -8.01
C ASP A 68 8.93 9.48 -7.14
N GLN A 69 8.53 10.25 -6.13
CA GLN A 69 9.47 10.90 -5.20
C GLN A 69 10.29 9.89 -4.38
N LEU A 70 9.75 8.69 -4.15
CA LEU A 70 10.44 7.61 -3.43
C LEU A 70 11.37 6.79 -4.34
N VAL A 71 11.19 6.84 -5.67
CA VAL A 71 11.94 5.99 -6.59
C VAL A 71 13.44 6.30 -6.52
N SER A 72 13.81 7.57 -6.61
CA SER A 72 15.21 8.00 -6.56
C SER A 72 15.95 7.57 -5.28
N PRO A 73 15.45 7.88 -4.06
CA PRO A 73 16.13 7.46 -2.83
C PRO A 73 16.19 5.93 -2.70
N LEU A 74 15.14 5.20 -3.09
CA LEU A 74 15.14 3.73 -3.06
C LEU A 74 16.18 3.13 -4.02
N MET A 75 16.35 3.71 -5.20
CA MET A 75 17.39 3.30 -6.15
C MET A 75 18.79 3.48 -5.57
N VAL A 76 19.06 4.63 -4.94
CA VAL A 76 20.37 4.92 -4.36
C VAL A 76 20.67 4.03 -3.16
N LEU A 77 19.74 3.95 -2.21
CA LEU A 77 19.88 3.19 -0.96
C LEU A 77 20.07 1.69 -1.21
N PHE A 78 19.24 1.11 -2.06
CA PHE A 78 19.18 -0.34 -2.23
C PHE A 78 19.72 -0.83 -3.57
N ARG A 79 20.37 0.06 -4.34
CA ARG A 79 20.93 -0.23 -5.67
C ARG A 79 19.89 -0.83 -6.62
N LEU A 80 18.66 -0.31 -6.55
CA LEU A 80 17.55 -0.76 -7.39
C LEU A 80 17.64 -0.15 -8.78
N THR A 81 17.15 -0.87 -9.78
CA THR A 81 16.84 -0.29 -11.09
C THR A 81 15.59 0.60 -10.98
N PRO A 82 15.31 1.47 -11.96
CA PRO A 82 14.10 2.30 -11.93
C PRO A 82 12.79 1.49 -11.82
N ALA A 83 12.71 0.33 -12.50
CA ALA A 83 11.55 -0.55 -12.43
C ALA A 83 11.40 -1.20 -11.06
N GLU A 84 12.51 -1.63 -10.45
CA GLU A 84 12.53 -2.19 -9.11
C GLU A 84 12.14 -1.13 -8.04
N GLY A 85 12.67 0.09 -8.17
CA GLY A 85 12.37 1.21 -7.30
C GLY A 85 10.89 1.60 -7.36
N ARG A 86 10.31 1.66 -8.57
CA ARG A 86 8.86 1.90 -8.74
C ARG A 86 8.01 0.82 -8.09
N LEU A 87 8.35 -0.46 -8.28
CA LEU A 87 7.61 -1.56 -7.66
C LEU A 87 7.62 -1.42 -6.14
N LEU A 88 8.81 -1.21 -5.57
CA LEU A 88 8.97 -1.10 -4.13
C LEU A 88 8.27 0.14 -3.56
N ALA A 89 8.30 1.27 -4.27
CA ALA A 89 7.61 2.49 -3.86
C ALA A 89 6.09 2.31 -3.82
N VAL A 90 5.52 1.67 -4.85
CA VAL A 90 4.09 1.33 -4.89
C VAL A 90 3.71 0.38 -3.75
N LEU A 91 4.53 -0.64 -3.51
CA LEU A 91 4.29 -1.60 -2.42
C LEU A 91 4.42 -0.94 -1.04
N PHE A 92 5.38 -0.02 -0.86
CA PHE A 92 5.55 0.76 0.36
C PHE A 92 4.33 1.65 0.65
N ALA A 93 3.76 2.30 -0.37
CA ALA A 93 2.58 3.14 -0.22
C ALA A 93 1.31 2.35 0.17
N ARG A 94 1.16 1.10 -0.32
CA ARG A 94 -0.08 0.32 -0.15
C ARG A 94 0.01 -0.82 0.85
N LYS A 95 1.20 -1.22 1.28
CA LYS A 95 1.51 -2.39 2.14
C LYS A 95 1.12 -3.74 1.54
N GLU A 96 0.01 -3.84 0.82
CA GLU A 96 -0.44 -5.00 0.05
C GLU A 96 -0.90 -4.54 -1.33
N ILE A 97 -0.59 -5.32 -2.36
CA ILE A 97 -1.02 -5.02 -3.73
C ILE A 97 -1.26 -6.30 -4.52
N THR A 98 -2.32 -6.31 -5.34
CA THR A 98 -2.60 -7.43 -6.24
C THR A 98 -1.63 -7.43 -7.43
N ARG A 99 -1.41 -8.60 -8.05
CA ARG A 99 -0.55 -8.70 -9.24
C ARG A 99 -1.03 -7.80 -10.38
N THR A 100 -2.33 -7.78 -10.62
CA THR A 100 -2.95 -6.98 -11.67
C THR A 100 -2.82 -5.48 -11.40
N ALA A 101 -3.07 -5.04 -10.17
CA ALA A 101 -2.92 -3.63 -9.80
C ALA A 101 -1.45 -3.20 -9.88
N LEU A 102 -0.53 -4.05 -9.42
CA LEU A 102 0.91 -3.76 -9.50
C LEU A 102 1.41 -3.68 -10.94
N TYR A 103 0.92 -4.57 -11.80
CA TYR A 103 1.22 -4.55 -13.21
C TYR A 103 0.73 -3.24 -13.85
N ALA A 104 -0.54 -2.88 -13.63
CA ALA A 104 -1.15 -1.66 -14.16
C ALA A 104 -0.44 -0.40 -13.65
N ALA A 105 0.04 -0.40 -12.40
CA ALA A 105 0.86 0.68 -11.86
C ALA A 105 2.17 0.82 -12.65
N LEU A 106 2.89 -0.28 -12.87
CA LEU A 106 4.23 -0.24 -13.48
C LEU A 106 4.23 0.03 -14.98
N TYR A 107 3.24 -0.47 -15.70
CA TYR A 107 3.24 -0.48 -17.17
C TYR A 107 2.06 0.28 -17.79
N GLY A 108 1.10 0.74 -16.99
CA GLY A 108 -0.15 1.30 -17.46
C GLY A 108 -1.21 0.22 -17.73
N ALA A 109 -2.47 0.65 -17.88
CA ALA A 109 -3.60 -0.27 -18.07
C ALA A 109 -3.63 -0.96 -19.45
N GLU A 110 -2.89 -0.45 -20.44
CA GLU A 110 -2.94 -0.88 -21.84
C GLU A 110 -1.65 -1.54 -22.35
N SER A 111 -0.70 -1.90 -21.48
CA SER A 111 0.54 -2.52 -21.95
C SER A 111 0.38 -4.02 -22.24
N ASP A 112 0.77 -4.45 -23.45
CA ASP A 112 0.83 -5.86 -23.89
C ASP A 112 2.01 -6.67 -23.31
N VAL A 113 2.66 -6.20 -22.23
CA VAL A 113 3.86 -6.87 -21.66
C VAL A 113 3.45 -8.10 -20.84
N GLU A 114 4.15 -9.23 -20.96
CA GLU A 114 3.74 -10.45 -20.24
C GLU A 114 3.80 -10.33 -18.69
N PRO A 115 2.79 -10.84 -17.96
CA PRO A 115 2.73 -10.79 -16.48
C PRO A 115 3.88 -11.48 -15.73
N LYS A 116 4.62 -12.39 -16.38
CA LYS A 116 5.71 -13.17 -15.76
C LYS A 116 6.91 -12.33 -15.32
N THR A 117 6.99 -11.08 -15.76
CA THR A 117 8.05 -10.14 -15.37
C THR A 117 8.02 -9.77 -13.88
N LEU A 118 6.83 -9.74 -13.25
CA LEU A 118 6.69 -9.30 -11.86
C LEU A 118 7.36 -10.23 -10.86
N ASP A 119 7.24 -11.55 -11.01
CA ASP A 119 7.84 -12.53 -10.11
C ASP A 119 9.39 -12.43 -10.14
N VAL A 120 9.96 -12.27 -11.34
CA VAL A 120 11.41 -12.07 -11.53
C VAL A 120 11.85 -10.75 -10.89
N LEU A 121 11.08 -9.68 -11.05
CA LEU A 121 11.38 -8.39 -10.46
C LEU A 121 11.36 -8.46 -8.93
N VAL A 122 10.33 -9.09 -8.33
CA VAL A 122 10.25 -9.30 -6.88
C VAL A 122 11.38 -10.18 -6.37
N CYS A 123 11.78 -11.22 -7.12
CA CYS A 123 12.93 -12.06 -6.77
C CYS A 123 14.24 -11.24 -6.69
N LYS A 124 14.50 -10.38 -7.69
CA LYS A 124 15.67 -9.48 -7.71
C LYS A 124 15.63 -8.47 -6.56
N ILE A 125 14.47 -7.88 -6.29
CA ILE A 125 14.30 -6.93 -5.19
C ILE A 125 14.58 -7.61 -3.84
N ARG A 126 14.01 -8.80 -3.58
CA ARG A 126 14.26 -9.56 -2.35
C ARG A 126 15.74 -9.83 -2.13
N ALA A 127 16.48 -10.19 -3.18
CA ALA A 127 17.92 -10.40 -3.09
C ALA A 127 18.67 -9.13 -2.65
N LYS A 128 18.29 -7.96 -3.20
CA LYS A 128 18.89 -6.66 -2.86
C LYS A 128 18.49 -6.14 -1.48
N LEU A 129 17.29 -6.48 -1.02
CA LEU A 129 16.77 -6.06 0.29
C LEU A 129 17.21 -6.96 1.45
N LYS A 130 17.65 -8.20 1.16
CA LYS A 130 18.09 -9.19 2.17
C LYS A 130 19.13 -8.64 3.17
N PRO A 131 20.19 -7.90 2.77
CA PRO A 131 21.16 -7.35 3.72
C PRO A 131 20.56 -6.36 4.72
N TYR A 132 19.44 -5.72 4.36
CA TYR A 132 18.74 -4.72 5.16
C TYR A 132 17.61 -5.32 6.00
N GLN A 133 17.43 -6.65 5.96
CA GLN A 133 16.37 -7.37 6.67
C GLN A 133 14.94 -6.93 6.28
N ILE A 134 14.80 -6.27 5.12
CA ILE A 134 13.51 -5.87 4.54
C ILE A 134 13.00 -7.05 3.71
N ARG A 135 11.79 -7.52 4.01
CA ARG A 135 11.15 -8.67 3.38
C ARG A 135 9.93 -8.25 2.58
N ILE A 136 9.73 -8.91 1.44
CA ILE A 136 8.49 -8.84 0.66
C ILE A 136 7.87 -10.22 0.74
N GLU A 137 6.61 -10.31 1.13
CA GLU A 137 5.87 -11.58 1.23
C GLU A 137 5.01 -11.80 -0.01
N THR A 138 4.83 -13.08 -0.37
CA THR A 138 3.93 -13.46 -1.46
C THR A 138 2.58 -13.84 -0.86
N LEU A 139 1.53 -13.17 -1.31
CA LEU A 139 0.15 -13.54 -1.02
C LEU A 139 -0.34 -14.45 -2.14
N TRP A 140 -0.38 -15.76 -1.88
CA TRP A 140 -0.77 -16.78 -2.86
C TRP A 140 -2.13 -16.46 -3.48
N GLY A 141 -2.18 -16.40 -4.81
CA GLY A 141 -3.38 -16.07 -5.58
C GLY A 141 -3.82 -14.60 -5.54
N ARG A 142 -3.08 -13.70 -4.87
CA ARG A 142 -3.39 -12.26 -4.81
C ARG A 142 -2.28 -11.38 -5.36
N GLY A 143 -1.09 -11.46 -4.79
CA GLY A 143 -0.03 -10.49 -5.06
C GLY A 143 1.05 -10.49 -4.00
N TYR A 144 1.43 -9.31 -3.54
CA TYR A 144 2.58 -9.12 -2.66
C TYR A 144 2.21 -8.22 -1.49
N SER A 145 2.86 -8.45 -0.36
CA SER A 145 2.78 -7.58 0.80
C SER A 145 4.17 -7.20 1.32
N LEU A 146 4.22 -6.07 1.99
CA LEU A 146 5.36 -5.56 2.73
C LEU A 146 4.96 -5.55 4.21
N PRO A 147 5.51 -6.48 5.02
CA PRO A 147 5.21 -6.56 6.44
C PRO A 147 5.53 -5.25 7.18
N SER A 148 4.84 -4.99 8.29
CA SER A 148 4.96 -3.74 9.05
C SER A 148 6.41 -3.45 9.48
N GLU A 149 7.18 -4.46 9.84
CA GLU A 149 8.60 -4.30 10.20
C GLU A 149 9.44 -3.83 9.01
N SER A 150 9.10 -4.29 7.80
CA SER A 150 9.79 -3.94 6.56
C SER A 150 9.41 -2.53 6.10
N VAL A 151 8.15 -2.13 6.32
CA VAL A 151 7.70 -0.73 6.16
C VAL A 151 8.49 0.19 7.09
N ALA A 152 8.61 -0.15 8.38
CA ALA A 152 9.31 0.68 9.35
C ALA A 152 10.81 0.83 9.02
N ALA A 153 11.45 -0.26 8.59
CA ALA A 153 12.85 -0.27 8.16
C ALA A 153 13.07 0.61 6.90
N LEU A 154 12.20 0.48 5.89
CA LEU A 154 12.24 1.32 4.69
C LEU A 154 12.05 2.80 5.01
N ALA A 155 11.04 3.15 5.81
CA ALA A 155 10.76 4.53 6.20
C ALA A 155 11.95 5.17 6.94
N SER A 156 12.62 4.40 7.79
CA SER A 156 13.78 4.87 8.54
C SER A 156 14.99 5.09 7.62
N ALA A 157 15.26 4.17 6.69
CA ALA A 157 16.33 4.32 5.71
C ALA A 157 16.12 5.54 4.79
N ILE A 158 14.89 5.78 4.33
CA ILE A 158 14.56 6.92 3.46
C ILE A 158 14.72 8.24 4.23
N ARG A 159 14.25 8.30 5.48
CA ARG A 159 14.41 9.50 6.32
C ARG A 159 15.87 9.84 6.56
N GLU A 160 16.70 8.84 6.86
CA GLU A 160 18.14 9.05 7.07
C GLU A 160 18.81 9.55 5.78
N HIS A 161 18.50 8.94 4.64
CA HIS A 161 19.01 9.38 3.35
C HIS A 161 18.65 10.84 3.03
N ASN A 162 17.40 11.23 3.27
CA ASN A 162 16.94 12.59 3.03
C ASN A 162 17.66 13.60 3.93
N ARG A 163 17.87 13.26 5.21
CA ARG A 163 18.64 14.10 6.14
C ARG A 163 20.08 14.31 5.65
N SER A 164 20.79 13.23 5.33
CA SER A 164 22.17 13.35 4.81
C SER A 164 22.23 14.10 3.48
N ARG A 165 21.17 14.06 2.67
CA ARG A 165 21.07 14.76 1.39
C ARG A 165 20.87 16.27 1.55
N GLU A 166 20.12 16.69 2.56
CA GLU A 166 19.88 18.09 2.92
C GLU A 166 21.13 18.71 3.56
N GLU A 167 21.80 18.00 4.47
CA GLU A 167 23.04 18.45 5.11
C GLU A 167 24.20 18.67 4.14
N ASN A 168 24.30 17.85 3.08
CA ASN A 168 25.32 18.02 2.03
C ASN A 168 24.95 19.05 0.95
N ALA A 169 23.72 19.58 0.98
CA ALA A 169 23.24 20.59 0.04
C ALA A 169 23.24 22.02 0.63
N ALA A 170 23.42 22.15 1.94
CA ALA A 170 23.61 23.39 2.68
C ALA A 170 25.10 23.76 2.75
#